data_AF-A0A2T3QTY8-F1
#
_entry.id   AF-A0A2T3QTY8-F1
#
_cell.length_a   1.000
_cell.length_b   1.000
_cell.length_c   1.000
_cell.angle_alpha   90.00
_cell.angle_beta   90.00
_cell.angle_gamma   90.00
#
_symmetry.space_group_name_H-M   'P 1'
#
loop_
_entity.id
_entity.type
_entity.pdbx_description
1 polymer ?
#
loop_
_entity_poly.entity_id
_entity_poly.type
_entity_poly.pdbx_seq_one_letter_code
_entity_poly.pdbx_strand_id
1 'polypeptide(L)'
;MRRNYSSSLASQTGSALVVAIFIITVMSMMAAAMIKINASQAVTTTQEILGTRAWFAAHSGIEISLNKLFPIGDPNQMLTCEAIPTQIPLVDFKGCRVTVTCDEFSANDNTVVSADRRIKLSSTGRCGSGQYQVARQQQVWVKGLQR
;
A
#
# COMPACT_ATOMS: atom_id res chain seq x y z
N MET A 1 81.04 15.36 0.29
CA MET A 1 80.16 16.41 -0.30
C MET A 1 78.74 16.20 0.19
N ARG A 2 78.25 16.97 1.18
CA ARG A 2 76.86 16.95 1.64
C ARG A 2 76.19 18.27 1.26
N ARG A 3 75.19 18.20 0.39
CA ARG A 3 74.34 19.33 0.00
C ARG A 3 73.31 19.55 1.10
N ASN A 4 73.45 20.64 1.85
CA ASN A 4 72.42 21.08 2.80
C ASN A 4 71.29 21.76 2.02
N TYR A 5 70.19 21.05 1.80
CA TYR A 5 68.93 21.65 1.37
C TYR A 5 68.30 22.34 2.59
N SER A 6 68.51 23.64 2.70
CA SER A 6 67.77 24.48 3.65
C SER A 6 66.32 24.56 3.16
N SER A 7 65.43 23.76 3.74
CA SER A 7 63.99 23.92 3.56
C SER A 7 63.56 25.09 4.42
N SER A 8 63.30 26.24 3.79
CA SER A 8 62.62 27.33 4.49
C SER A 8 61.24 26.85 4.88
N LEU A 9 61.02 26.68 6.19
CA LEU A 9 59.68 26.51 6.76
C LEU A 9 58.96 27.84 6.56
N ALA A 10 58.20 27.95 5.47
CA ALA A 10 57.27 29.04 5.25
C ALA A 10 56.30 29.07 6.44
N SER A 11 56.22 30.21 7.15
CA SER A 11 55.23 30.42 8.19
C SER A 11 53.85 30.33 7.56
N GLN A 12 53.16 29.23 7.80
CA GLN A 12 51.85 28.93 7.24
C GLN A 12 50.85 29.95 7.82
N THR A 13 50.50 30.97 7.02
CA THR A 13 49.49 31.96 7.37
C THR A 13 48.14 31.25 7.47
N GLY A 14 47.46 31.40 8.61
CA GLY A 14 46.38 30.55 9.11
C GLY A 14 45.04 30.55 8.34
N SER A 15 45.03 30.72 7.02
CA SER A 15 43.80 30.65 6.21
C SER A 15 43.36 29.21 5.88
N ALA A 16 44.30 28.25 5.86
CA ALA A 16 44.00 26.86 5.50
C ALA A 16 43.02 26.20 6.49
N LEU A 17 43.11 26.53 7.78
CA LEU A 17 42.23 26.00 8.82
C LEU A 17 40.78 26.51 8.65
N VAL A 18 40.61 27.79 8.27
CA VAL A 18 39.29 28.37 8.01
C VAL A 18 38.63 27.71 6.78
N VAL A 19 39.40 27.49 5.72
CA VAL A 19 38.92 26.81 4.51
C VAL A 19 38.53 25.36 4.82
N ALA A 20 39.33 24.64 5.61
CA ALA A 20 39.03 23.26 6.00
C ALA A 20 37.71 23.15 6.80
N ILE A 21 37.47 24.06 7.75
CA ILE A 21 36.23 24.08 8.53
C ILE A 21 35.02 24.36 7.64
N PHE A 22 35.13 25.30 6.70
CA PHE A 22 34.06 25.58 5.75
C PHE A 22 33.69 24.34 4.92
N ILE A 23 34.69 23.64 4.39
CA ILE A 23 34.45 22.41 3.61
C ILE A 23 33.79 21.34 4.46
N ILE A 24 34.29 21.09 5.68
CA ILE A 24 33.73 20.07 6.58
C ILE A 24 32.27 20.39 6.92
N THR A 25 31.96 21.65 7.24
CA THR A 25 30.60 22.07 7.59
C THR A 25 29.64 21.93 6.41
N VAL A 26 30.02 22.38 5.20
CA VAL A 26 29.18 22.23 4.00
C VAL A 26 28.97 20.75 3.63
N MET A 27 30.03 19.95 3.64
CA MET A 27 29.93 18.51 3.36
C MET A 27 29.08 17.78 4.40
N SER A 28 29.17 18.17 5.68
CA SER A 28 28.33 17.61 6.74
C SER A 28 26.86 17.95 6.55
N MET A 29 26.53 19.17 6.09
CA MET A 29 25.15 19.56 5.77
C MET A 29 24.61 18.74 4.60
N MET A 30 25.39 18.56 3.54
CA MET A 30 25.00 17.72 2.38
C MET A 30 24.80 16.25 2.79
N ALA A 31 25.73 15.69 3.56
CA ALA A 31 25.63 14.32 4.04
C ALA A 31 24.38 14.11 4.90
N ALA A 32 24.08 15.04 5.81
CA ALA A 32 22.87 15.00 6.63
C ALA A 32 21.59 15.02 5.79
N ALA A 33 21.55 15.83 4.73
CA ALA A 33 20.42 15.85 3.79
C ALA A 33 20.23 14.50 3.09
N MET A 34 21.32 13.89 2.59
CA MET A 34 21.27 12.57 1.94
C MET A 34 20.79 11.46 2.89
N ILE A 35 21.23 11.46 4.15
CA ILE A 35 20.79 10.48 5.16
C ILE A 35 19.27 10.55 5.34
N LYS A 36 18.69 11.77 5.41
CA LYS A 36 17.24 11.95 5.51
C LYS A 36 16.50 11.41 4.27
N ILE A 37 17.05 11.63 3.08
CA ILE A 37 16.47 11.11 1.83
C ILE A 37 16.49 9.58 1.82
N ASN A 38 17.61 8.96 2.20
CA ASN A 38 17.73 7.49 2.26
C ASN A 38 16.78 6.87 3.28
N ALA A 39 16.65 7.47 4.46
CA ALA A 39 15.70 7.01 5.47
C ALA A 39 14.24 7.09 4.97
N SER A 40 13.90 8.16 4.25
CA SER A 40 12.58 8.33 3.62
C SER A 40 12.30 7.26 2.55
N GLN A 41 13.28 6.95 1.71
CA GLN A 41 13.13 5.94 0.64
C GLN A 41 12.83 4.52 1.17
N ALA A 42 13.44 4.13 2.29
CA ALA A 42 13.17 2.83 2.92
C ALA A 42 11.72 2.71 3.43
N VAL A 43 11.14 3.81 3.90
CA VAL A 43 9.74 3.86 4.35
C VAL A 43 8.79 3.81 3.15
N THR A 44 9.06 4.59 2.10
CA THR A 44 8.21 4.67 0.90
C THR A 44 8.12 3.34 0.17
N THR A 45 9.25 2.66 -0.03
CA THR A 45 9.29 1.34 -0.70
C THR A 45 8.49 0.28 0.07
N THR A 46 8.57 0.29 1.40
CA THR A 46 7.78 -0.61 2.25
C THR A 46 6.28 -0.33 2.13
N GLN A 47 5.88 0.94 2.11
CA GLN A 47 4.48 1.34 1.92
C GLN A 47 3.93 0.94 0.55
N GLU A 48 4.75 1.02 -0.49
CA GLU A 48 4.37 0.59 -1.84
C GLU A 48 4.12 -0.92 -1.91
N ILE A 49 5.01 -1.73 -1.34
CA ILE A 49 4.84 -3.19 -1.24
C ILE A 49 3.59 -3.55 -0.42
N LEU A 50 3.37 -2.88 0.72
CA LEU A 50 2.17 -3.09 1.52
C LEU A 50 0.90 -2.64 0.79
N GLY A 51 0.97 -1.57 0.00
CA GLY A 51 -0.12 -1.07 -0.82
C GLY A 51 -0.51 -2.02 -1.95
N THR A 52 0.46 -2.58 -2.65
CA THR A 52 0.21 -3.60 -3.69
C THR A 52 -0.36 -4.88 -3.08
N ARG A 53 0.20 -5.37 -1.96
CA ARG A 53 -0.36 -6.51 -1.23
C ARG A 53 -1.78 -6.26 -0.76
N ALA A 54 -2.08 -5.09 -0.22
CA ALA A 54 -3.43 -4.72 0.21
C ALA A 54 -4.42 -4.69 -0.95
N TRP A 55 -3.98 -4.22 -2.12
CA TRP A 55 -4.78 -4.19 -3.34
C TRP A 55 -5.11 -5.60 -3.83
N PHE A 56 -4.11 -6.48 -3.98
CA PHE A 56 -4.33 -7.86 -4.39
C PHE A 56 -5.19 -8.62 -3.38
N ALA A 57 -4.96 -8.43 -2.08
CA ALA A 57 -5.76 -9.06 -1.04
C ALA A 57 -7.24 -8.62 -1.12
N ALA A 58 -7.50 -7.32 -1.32
CA ALA A 58 -8.86 -6.82 -1.54
C ALA A 58 -9.49 -7.45 -2.78
N HIS A 59 -8.73 -7.52 -3.88
CA HIS A 59 -9.20 -8.03 -5.16
C HIS A 59 -9.58 -9.52 -5.08
N SER A 60 -8.70 -10.34 -4.51
CA SER A 60 -8.99 -11.75 -4.26
C SER A 60 -10.19 -11.94 -3.33
N GLY A 61 -10.38 -11.07 -2.33
CA GLY A 61 -11.56 -11.09 -1.48
C GLY A 61 -12.86 -10.88 -2.26
N ILE A 62 -12.85 -9.98 -3.25
CA ILE A 62 -14.00 -9.77 -4.14
C ILE A 62 -14.28 -11.03 -4.95
N GLU A 63 -13.27 -11.59 -5.62
CA GLU A 63 -13.44 -12.79 -6.46
C GLU A 63 -13.98 -13.97 -5.66
N ILE A 64 -13.49 -14.19 -4.44
CA ILE A 64 -14.00 -15.24 -3.55
C ILE A 64 -15.46 -14.96 -3.18
N SER A 65 -15.80 -13.71 -2.83
CA SER A 65 -17.18 -13.35 -2.50
C SER A 65 -18.13 -13.45 -3.69
N LEU A 66 -17.67 -13.12 -4.90
CA LEU A 66 -18.42 -13.27 -6.14
C LEU A 66 -18.66 -14.74 -6.47
N ASN A 67 -17.65 -15.60 -6.33
CA ASN A 67 -17.79 -17.04 -6.55
C ASN A 67 -18.73 -17.70 -5.51
N LYS A 68 -18.85 -17.12 -4.30
CA LYS A 68 -19.84 -17.55 -3.31
C LYS A 68 -21.25 -17.03 -3.65
N LEU A 69 -21.33 -15.83 -4.21
CA LEU A 69 -22.59 -15.20 -4.60
C LEU A 69 -23.21 -15.88 -5.84
N PHE A 70 -22.36 -16.31 -6.78
CA PHE A 70 -22.72 -17.03 -8.00
C PHE A 70 -22.06 -18.42 -8.03
N PRO A 71 -22.71 -19.45 -7.47
CA PRO A 71 -22.13 -20.79 -7.40
C PRO A 71 -21.97 -21.39 -8.81
N ILE A 72 -20.85 -22.08 -9.02
CA ILE A 72 -20.59 -22.85 -10.24
C ILE A 72 -21.55 -24.06 -10.34
N GLY A 73 -22.41 -24.07 -11.36
CA GLY A 73 -23.32 -25.18 -11.64
C GLY A 73 -24.70 -24.74 -12.09
N ASP A 74 -25.23 -23.65 -11.52
CA ASP A 74 -26.57 -23.15 -11.81
C ASP A 74 -26.55 -21.65 -12.19
N PRO A 75 -26.69 -21.31 -13.48
CA PRO A 75 -26.61 -19.91 -13.94
C PRO A 75 -27.79 -19.04 -13.46
N ASN A 76 -28.84 -19.66 -12.94
CA ASN A 76 -30.04 -18.99 -12.42
C ASN A 76 -30.03 -18.85 -10.89
N GLN A 77 -29.03 -19.42 -10.20
CA GLN A 77 -28.95 -19.39 -8.76
C GLN A 77 -28.02 -18.26 -8.30
N MET A 78 -28.57 -17.34 -7.50
CA MET A 78 -27.82 -16.30 -6.82
C MET A 78 -28.07 -16.41 -5.32
N LEU A 79 -27.00 -16.49 -4.53
CA LEU A 79 -27.12 -16.47 -3.07
C LEU A 79 -27.34 -15.03 -2.56
N THR A 80 -27.70 -14.91 -1.28
CA THR A 80 -27.80 -13.63 -0.59
C THR A 80 -26.46 -13.25 0.05
N CYS A 81 -26.32 -11.97 0.41
CA CYS A 81 -25.17 -11.45 1.14
C CYS A 81 -24.85 -12.20 2.44
N GLU A 82 -25.82 -12.93 3.02
CA GLU A 82 -25.65 -13.73 4.22
C GLU A 82 -24.69 -14.91 4.03
N ALA A 83 -24.54 -15.40 2.79
CA ALA A 83 -23.62 -16.47 2.45
C ALA A 83 -22.14 -16.02 2.39
N ILE A 84 -21.88 -14.71 2.45
CA ILE A 84 -20.54 -14.14 2.31
C ILE A 84 -19.95 -13.89 3.69
N PRO A 85 -18.82 -14.54 4.04
CA PRO A 85 -18.16 -14.28 5.31
C PRO A 85 -17.57 -12.86 5.32
N THR A 86 -17.73 -12.17 6.44
CA THR A 86 -17.20 -10.81 6.63
C THR A 86 -15.67 -10.78 6.60
N GLN A 87 -15.01 -11.88 6.97
CA GLN A 87 -13.56 -12.02 6.93
C GLN A 87 -13.17 -13.23 6.08
N ILE A 88 -12.26 -13.00 5.13
CA ILE A 88 -11.77 -14.05 4.23
C ILE A 88 -10.32 -14.36 4.62
N PRO A 89 -10.01 -15.59 5.07
CA PRO A 89 -8.64 -15.98 5.35
C PRO A 89 -7.90 -16.22 4.02
N LEU A 90 -6.82 -15.48 3.78
CA LEU A 90 -5.93 -15.70 2.63
C LEU A 90 -4.69 -16.45 3.11
N VAL A 91 -4.40 -17.60 2.50
CA VAL A 91 -3.33 -18.52 2.94
C VAL A 91 -1.94 -17.90 2.70
N ASP A 92 -1.75 -17.19 1.59
CA ASP A 92 -0.45 -16.62 1.19
C ASP A 92 -0.20 -15.17 1.65
N PHE A 93 -1.21 -14.48 2.19
CA PHE A 93 -1.08 -13.07 2.58
C PHE A 93 -0.83 -12.90 4.09
N LYS A 94 0.32 -13.40 4.57
CA LYS A 94 0.72 -13.20 5.97
C LYS A 94 0.85 -11.72 6.33
N GLY A 95 0.21 -11.30 7.42
CA GLY A 95 0.20 -9.91 7.88
C GLY A 95 -0.82 -9.00 7.17
N CYS A 96 -1.69 -9.58 6.33
CA CYS A 96 -2.83 -8.89 5.75
C CYS A 96 -4.15 -9.49 6.24
N ARG A 97 -5.18 -8.67 6.37
CA ARG A 97 -6.55 -9.08 6.63
C ARG A 97 -7.47 -8.52 5.57
N VAL A 98 -8.40 -9.35 5.11
CA VAL A 98 -9.41 -8.97 4.13
C VAL A 98 -10.78 -8.99 4.80
N THR A 99 -11.52 -7.89 4.64
CA THR A 99 -12.87 -7.75 5.15
C THR A 99 -13.80 -7.41 4.00
N VAL A 100 -14.89 -8.16 3.84
CA VAL A 100 -15.89 -7.95 2.80
C VAL A 100 -17.20 -7.50 3.43
N THR A 101 -17.83 -6.50 2.83
CA THR A 101 -19.19 -6.05 3.14
C THR A 101 -20.06 -6.22 1.91
N CYS A 102 -21.32 -6.59 2.12
CA CYS A 102 -22.26 -6.87 1.05
C CYS A 102 -23.57 -6.14 1.35
N ASP A 103 -23.95 -5.24 0.47
CA ASP A 103 -25.15 -4.41 0.59
C ASP A 103 -26.12 -4.77 -0.55
N GLU A 104 -27.35 -5.17 -0.21
CA GLU A 104 -28.40 -5.48 -1.19
C GLU A 104 -29.37 -4.31 -1.32
N PHE A 105 -29.66 -3.93 -2.57
CA PHE A 105 -30.64 -2.90 -2.92
C PHE A 105 -31.74 -3.55 -3.76
N SER A 106 -32.97 -3.56 -3.23
CA SER A 106 -34.17 -3.94 -3.98
C SER A 106 -34.86 -2.67 -4.47
N ALA A 107 -35.05 -2.53 -5.78
CA ALA A 107 -35.93 -1.50 -6.34
C ALA A 107 -37.40 -1.90 -6.04
N ASN A 108 -37.92 -1.46 -4.90
CA ASN A 108 -39.33 -1.60 -4.55
C ASN A 108 -40.15 -0.50 -5.25
N ASP A 109 -40.05 -0.40 -6.58
CA ASP A 109 -40.90 0.50 -7.35
C ASP A 109 -41.86 -0.35 -8.19
N ASN A 110 -43.16 -0.24 -7.87
CA ASN A 110 -44.28 -1.01 -8.43
C ASN A 110 -44.55 -0.73 -9.92
N THR A 111 -43.59 -0.16 -10.66
CA THR A 111 -43.74 0.31 -12.03
C THR A 111 -42.78 -0.33 -13.02
N VAL A 112 -41.87 -1.21 -12.58
CA VAL A 112 -40.94 -1.92 -13.47
C VAL A 112 -41.12 -3.43 -13.31
N VAL A 113 -41.48 -4.11 -14.41
CA VAL A 113 -41.66 -5.58 -14.55
C VAL A 113 -40.32 -6.34 -14.43
N SER A 114 -39.34 -5.76 -13.75
CA SER A 114 -38.06 -6.40 -13.46
C SER A 114 -37.58 -5.90 -12.10
N ALA A 115 -37.71 -6.75 -11.08
CA ALA A 115 -37.06 -6.53 -9.79
C ALA A 115 -35.53 -6.53 -10.01
N ASP A 116 -34.99 -5.37 -10.35
CA ASP A 116 -33.56 -5.18 -10.61
C ASP A 116 -32.84 -5.15 -9.25
N ARG A 117 -32.68 -6.34 -8.65
CA ARG A 117 -31.91 -6.55 -7.43
C ARG A 117 -30.48 -6.11 -7.73
N ARG A 118 -29.96 -5.10 -7.04
CA ARG A 118 -28.56 -4.64 -7.21
C ARG A 118 -27.82 -4.98 -5.95
N ILE A 119 -26.67 -5.65 -6.08
CA ILE A 119 -25.82 -5.95 -4.92
C ILE A 119 -24.51 -5.21 -5.08
N LYS A 120 -24.09 -4.55 -4.00
CA LYS A 120 -22.80 -3.91 -3.88
C LYS A 120 -21.92 -4.76 -2.98
N LEU A 121 -20.81 -5.23 -3.53
CA LEU A 121 -19.76 -5.88 -2.75
C LEU A 121 -18.65 -4.87 -2.53
N SER A 122 -18.17 -4.76 -1.31
CA SER A 122 -16.96 -4.01 -1.01
C SER A 122 -15.98 -4.87 -0.24
N SER A 123 -14.78 -5.02 -0.79
CA SER A 123 -13.67 -5.71 -0.12
C SER A 123 -12.61 -4.72 0.28
N THR A 124 -12.14 -4.83 1.52
CA THR A 124 -11.07 -4.01 2.10
C THR A 124 -9.92 -4.90 2.53
N GLY A 125 -8.78 -4.76 1.86
CA GLY A 125 -7.52 -5.38 2.24
C GLY A 125 -6.70 -4.44 3.12
N ARG A 126 -6.33 -4.89 4.31
CA ARG A 126 -5.46 -4.15 5.25
C ARG A 126 -4.19 -4.94 5.51
N CYS A 127 -3.04 -4.36 5.18
CA CYS A 127 -1.73 -4.98 5.32
C CYS A 127 -0.79 -4.14 6.20
N GLY A 128 0.01 -4.81 7.02
CA GLY A 128 0.98 -4.17 7.91
C GLY A 128 0.47 -3.97 9.34
N SER A 129 1.29 -3.33 10.17
CA SER A 129 1.06 -3.14 11.61
C SER A 129 1.45 -1.73 12.07
N GLY A 130 0.70 -1.17 13.01
CA GLY A 130 0.99 0.14 13.62
C GLY A 130 0.95 1.29 12.62
N GLN A 131 1.95 2.17 12.67
CA GLN A 131 2.04 3.40 11.85
C GLN A 131 2.30 3.15 10.35
N TYR A 132 2.64 1.92 9.97
CA TYR A 132 2.90 1.54 8.57
C TYR A 132 1.78 0.68 7.99
N GLN A 133 0.59 0.70 8.59
CA GLN A 133 -0.57 -0.01 8.04
C GLN A 133 -1.09 0.68 6.78
N VAL A 134 -1.27 -0.10 5.72
CA VAL A 134 -1.86 0.36 4.46
C VAL A 134 -3.17 -0.38 4.23
N ALA A 135 -4.20 0.36 3.85
CA ALA A 135 -5.51 -0.18 3.52
C ALA A 135 -5.91 0.20 2.09
N ARG A 136 -6.48 -0.76 1.36
CA ARG A 136 -7.06 -0.55 0.03
C ARG A 136 -8.46 -1.15 0.01
N GLN A 137 -9.39 -0.46 -0.63
CA GLN A 137 -10.77 -0.88 -0.77
C GLN A 137 -11.15 -0.93 -2.24
N GLN A 138 -11.85 -1.99 -2.63
CA GLN A 138 -12.44 -2.16 -3.95
C GLN A 138 -13.94 -2.39 -3.80
N GLN A 139 -14.70 -1.93 -4.79
CA GLN A 139 -16.15 -2.03 -4.83
C GLN A 139 -16.58 -2.53 -6.19
N VAL A 140 -17.53 -3.46 -6.22
CA VAL A 140 -18.16 -3.95 -7.44
C VAL A 140 -19.67 -3.97 -7.28
N TRP A 141 -20.36 -3.68 -8.37
CA TRP A 141 -21.82 -3.74 -8.45
C TRP A 141 -22.19 -4.91 -9.34
N VAL A 142 -23.06 -5.78 -8.84
CA VAL A 142 -23.60 -6.89 -9.61
C VAL A 142 -25.11 -6.76 -9.71
N LYS A 143 -25.61 -7.04 -10.91
CA LYS A 143 -27.03 -7.20 -11.14
C LYS A 143 -27.44 -8.59 -10.63
N GLY A 144 -28.42 -8.62 -9.76
CA GLY A 144 -29.03 -9.82 -9.25
C GLY A 144 -29.99 -10.41 -10.26
N LEU A 145 -30.17 -11.73 -10.15
CA LEU A 145 -31.09 -12.48 -11.00
C LEU A 145 -32.52 -12.30 -10.47
N GLN A 146 -33.49 -12.17 -11.39
CA GLN A 146 -34.90 -12.27 -11.02
C GLN A 146 -35.19 -13.70 -10.57
N ARG A 147 -35.81 -13.85 -9.40
CA ARG A 147 -36.39 -15.12 -8.96
C ARG A 147 -37.64 -15.46 -9.76
#